data_AF-A0A6L5EJS8-F1
#
_entry.id   AF-A0A6L5EJS8-F1
#
_cell.length_a   1.000
_cell.length_b   1.000
_cell.length_c   1.000
_cell.angle_alpha   90.00
_cell.angle_beta   90.00
_cell.angle_gamma   90.00
#
_symmetry.space_group_name_H-M   'P 1'
#
loop_
_entity.id
_entity.type
_entity.pdbx_description
1 polymer ?
#
loop_
_entity_poly.entity_id
_entity_poly.type
_entity_poly.pdbx_seq_one_letter_code
_entity_poly.pdbx_strand_id
1 'polypeptide(L)'
;ERFTIPLAPYLIYGDNQLSMYFNVVPKDDVPCSVLLNNNIKSRITDDSWIDLSKTRHFSLLPNLSYFVGASFPFSRLADYSQTTLLLPADPSETQVATLLNLAARSGNATGTALANNRVVL
;
A
#
# COMPACT_ATOMS: atom_id res chain seq x y z
N GLU A 1 5.27 24.69 4.13
CA GLU A 1 4.15 24.81 3.16
C GLU A 1 3.32 23.54 3.20
N ARG A 2 1.99 23.59 3.04
CA ARG A 2 1.13 22.39 3.12
C ARG A 2 0.35 22.27 1.82
N PHE A 3 0.48 21.13 1.15
CA PHE A 3 -0.28 20.80 -0.05
C PHE A 3 -1.20 19.61 0.22
N THR A 4 -2.36 19.59 -0.42
CA THR A 4 -3.26 18.43 -0.42
C THR A 4 -3.38 17.94 -1.84
N ILE A 5 -2.89 16.73 -2.09
CA ILE A 5 -2.89 16.10 -3.41
C ILE A 5 -3.99 15.03 -3.40
N PRO A 6 -5.10 15.22 -4.14
CA PRO A 6 -6.11 14.19 -4.26
C PRO A 6 -5.54 13.02 -5.06
N LEU A 7 -5.55 11.82 -4.48
CA LEU A 7 -5.18 10.59 -5.17
C LEU A 7 -6.43 9.88 -5.64
N ALA A 8 -6.43 9.47 -6.91
CA ALA A 8 -7.48 8.62 -7.45
C ALA A 8 -7.44 7.26 -6.73
N PRO A 9 -8.56 6.74 -6.19
CA PRO A 9 -8.57 5.49 -5.43
C PRO A 9 -8.01 4.28 -6.19
N TYR A 10 -8.10 4.27 -7.53
CA TYR A 10 -7.56 3.20 -8.37
C TYR A 10 -6.02 3.18 -8.47
N LEU A 11 -5.34 4.23 -7.99
CA LEU A 11 -3.88 4.29 -7.91
C LEU A 11 -3.34 3.66 -6.61
N ILE A 12 -4.22 3.42 -5.63
CA ILE A 12 -3.84 2.88 -4.33
C ILE A 12 -4.18 1.38 -4.28
N TYR A 13 -3.16 0.55 -4.22
CA TYR A 13 -3.24 -0.92 -4.08
C TYR A 13 -2.64 -1.38 -2.74
N GLY A 14 -2.46 -2.69 -2.55
CA GLY A 14 -1.87 -3.21 -1.30
C GLY A 14 -0.41 -2.80 -1.10
N ASP A 15 0.32 -2.57 -2.19
CA ASP A 15 1.68 -2.04 -2.18
C ASP A 15 1.71 -0.76 -3.05
N ASN A 16 2.24 0.33 -2.50
CA ASN A 16 2.24 1.64 -3.14
C ASN A 16 3.61 2.28 -3.02
N GLN A 17 4.10 2.79 -4.15
CA GLN A 17 5.31 3.58 -4.20
C GLN A 17 4.97 5.06 -4.37
N LEU A 18 5.45 5.89 -3.45
CA LEU A 18 5.43 7.34 -3.60
C LEU A 18 6.78 7.81 -4.14
N SER A 19 6.75 8.43 -5.32
CA SER A 19 7.94 9.01 -5.96
C SER A 19 7.79 10.52 -6.05
N MET A 20 8.86 11.25 -5.75
CA MET A 20 8.92 12.70 -5.88
C MET A 20 9.94 13.07 -6.94
N TYR A 21 9.53 13.86 -7.92
CA TYR A 21 10.37 14.30 -9.02
C TYR A 21 10.44 15.82 -9.04
N PHE A 22 11.67 16.35 -9.03
CA PHE A 22 11.93 17.78 -9.04
C PHE A 22 12.54 18.17 -10.39
N ASN A 23 11.81 18.96 -11.18
CA ASN A 23 12.27 19.47 -12.46
C ASN A 23 12.41 20.99 -12.41
N VAL A 24 13.63 21.48 -12.23
CA VAL A 24 13.90 22.92 -12.22
C VAL A 24 14.42 23.33 -13.59
N VAL A 25 13.64 24.14 -14.30
CA VAL A 25 13.98 24.64 -15.64
C VAL A 25 14.28 26.14 -15.55
N PRO A 26 15.51 26.59 -15.86
CA PRO A 26 15.85 28.00 -16.00
C PRO A 26 15.08 28.65 -17.16
N LYS A 27 14.78 29.94 -17.07
CA LYS A 27 14.25 30.70 -18.22
C LYS A 27 15.34 30.91 -19.28
N ASP A 28 14.92 31.22 -20.51
CA ASP A 28 15.82 31.34 -21.67
C ASP A 28 16.78 32.54 -21.60
N ASP A 29 16.43 33.59 -20.86
CA ASP A 29 17.16 34.85 -20.73
C ASP A 29 18.04 34.93 -19.47
N VAL A 30 18.22 33.81 -18.77
CA VAL A 30 18.91 33.80 -17.48
C VAL A 30 20.43 33.84 -17.68
N PRO A 31 21.18 34.69 -16.95
CA PRO A 31 22.64 34.72 -17.04
C PRO A 31 23.28 33.35 -16.74
N CYS A 32 24.33 32.98 -17.48
CA CYS A 32 25.06 31.72 -17.29
C CYS A 32 25.56 31.51 -15.85
N SER A 33 25.79 32.59 -15.09
CA SER A 33 26.18 32.53 -13.67
C SER A 33 25.11 31.90 -12.77
N VAL A 34 23.83 31.98 -13.13
CA VAL A 34 22.73 31.37 -12.39
C VAL A 34 22.67 29.86 -12.63
N LEU A 35 23.03 29.40 -13.84
CA LEU A 35 23.14 27.97 -14.17
C LEU A 35 24.28 27.28 -13.39
N LEU A 36 25.33 28.05 -13.07
CA LEU A 36 26.46 27.60 -12.26
C LEU A 36 26.19 27.71 -10.75
N ASN A 37 25.04 28.25 -10.35
CA ASN A 37 24.70 28.46 -8.95
C ASN A 37 24.15 27.18 -8.31
N ASN A 38 24.89 26.64 -7.34
CA ASN A 38 24.50 25.44 -6.60
C ASN A 38 23.44 25.68 -5.49
N ASN A 39 22.94 26.91 -5.34
CA ASN A 39 21.91 27.26 -4.35
C ASN A 39 20.49 26.92 -4.81
N ILE A 40 20.30 26.60 -6.09
CA ILE A 40 19.00 26.14 -6.60
C ILE A 40 18.82 24.68 -6.21
N LYS A 41 18.09 24.44 -5.12
CA LYS A 41 17.85 23.10 -4.57
C LYS A 41 16.37 22.88 -4.31
N SER A 42 15.85 21.72 -4.71
CA SER A 42 14.59 21.20 -4.21
C SER A 42 14.88 20.23 -3.08
N ARG A 43 14.17 20.35 -1.95
CA ARG A 43 14.43 19.53 -0.77
C ARG A 43 13.11 19.12 -0.10
N ILE A 44 13.07 17.88 0.35
CA ILE A 44 12.13 17.39 1.36
C ILE A 44 12.85 17.50 2.70
N THR A 45 12.25 18.20 3.65
CA THR A 45 12.81 18.40 4.98
C THR A 45 12.46 17.22 5.90
N ASP A 46 13.18 17.09 7.00
CA ASP A 46 12.99 16.03 8.01
C ASP A 46 11.69 16.18 8.81
N ASP A 47 11.13 17.39 8.86
CA ASP A 47 9.82 17.69 9.44
C ASP A 47 8.64 17.50 8.46
N SER A 48 8.91 17.01 7.24
CA SER A 48 7.87 16.67 6.27
C SER A 48 7.08 15.44 6.71
N TRP A 49 5.76 15.49 6.60
CA TRP A 49 4.87 14.39 6.99
C TRP A 49 3.79 14.13 5.93
N ILE A 50 3.23 12.92 5.95
CA ILE A 50 2.05 12.54 5.16
C ILE A 50 0.91 12.29 6.14
N ASP A 51 -0.21 13.01 5.98
CA ASP A 51 -1.41 12.86 6.81
C ASP A 51 -2.46 12.08 6.05
N LEU A 52 -2.68 10.84 6.47
CA LEU A 52 -3.73 9.96 5.95
C LEU A 52 -4.96 9.88 6.88
N SER A 53 -5.02 10.68 7.95
CA SER A 53 -6.07 10.58 8.98
C SER A 53 -7.48 10.86 8.45
N LYS A 54 -7.59 11.62 7.36
CA LYS A 54 -8.86 11.96 6.70
C LYS A 54 -9.15 11.10 5.47
N THR A 55 -8.37 10.04 5.25
CA THR A 55 -8.66 9.09 4.16
C THR A 55 -9.97 8.35 4.44
N ARG A 56 -10.68 8.01 3.37
CA ARG A 56 -11.94 7.27 3.47
C ARG A 56 -11.60 5.79 3.67
N HIS A 57 -12.00 5.22 4.81
CA HIS A 57 -11.95 3.77 5.02
C HIS A 57 -13.19 3.10 4.43
N PHE A 58 -13.37 3.23 3.12
CA PHE A 58 -14.51 2.68 2.41
C PHE A 58 -14.06 2.04 1.10
N SER A 59 -14.63 0.89 0.81
CA SER A 59 -14.45 0.16 -0.43
C SER A 59 -15.77 -0.50 -0.82
N LEU A 60 -16.07 -0.51 -2.11
CA LEU A 60 -17.14 -1.33 -2.65
C LEU A 60 -16.66 -2.77 -2.80
N LEU A 61 -17.46 -3.71 -2.34
CA LEU A 61 -17.22 -5.15 -2.41
C LEU A 61 -18.36 -5.83 -3.18
N PRO A 62 -18.11 -6.97 -3.85
CA PRO A 62 -16.81 -7.64 -3.99
C PRO A 62 -15.89 -6.94 -4.99
N ASN A 63 -14.58 -6.97 -4.75
CA ASN A 63 -13.58 -6.46 -5.68
C ASN A 63 -12.35 -7.37 -5.69
N LEU A 64 -12.16 -8.11 -6.78
CA LEU A 64 -11.07 -9.08 -6.90
C LEU A 64 -9.70 -8.40 -6.96
N SER A 65 -9.61 -7.19 -7.52
CA SER A 65 -8.36 -6.44 -7.60
C SER A 65 -7.83 -6.08 -6.21
N TYR A 66 -8.70 -5.88 -5.21
CA TYR A 66 -8.29 -5.65 -3.82
C TYR A 66 -7.84 -6.93 -3.10
N PHE A 67 -8.48 -8.06 -3.40
CA PHE A 67 -8.01 -9.35 -2.90
C PHE A 67 -6.64 -9.71 -3.50
N VAL A 68 -6.46 -9.49 -4.81
CA VAL A 68 -5.17 -9.70 -5.46
C VAL A 68 -4.14 -8.65 -5.00
N GLY A 69 -4.49 -7.39 -4.85
CA GLY A 69 -3.51 -6.37 -4.45
C GLY A 69 -3.07 -6.46 -3.00
N ALA A 70 -4.01 -6.76 -2.09
CA ALA A 70 -3.82 -6.54 -0.66
C ALA A 70 -4.39 -7.65 0.24
N SER A 71 -4.92 -8.74 -0.32
CA SER A 71 -5.77 -9.72 0.39
C SER A 71 -6.98 -9.09 1.11
N PHE A 72 -7.41 -7.90 0.68
CA PHE A 72 -8.59 -7.22 1.21
C PHE A 72 -9.87 -7.88 0.66
N PRO A 73 -10.95 -8.08 1.44
CA PRO A 73 -11.24 -7.47 2.74
C PRO A 73 -10.68 -8.18 3.97
N PHE A 74 -10.08 -9.35 3.82
CA PHE A 74 -9.64 -10.17 4.96
C PHE A 74 -8.44 -9.58 5.69
N SER A 75 -7.59 -8.85 4.97
CA SER A 75 -6.46 -8.10 5.51
C SER A 75 -6.83 -6.80 6.25
N ARG A 76 -8.12 -6.50 6.45
CA ARG A 76 -8.53 -5.32 7.24
C ARG A 76 -7.88 -5.30 8.62
N LEU A 77 -7.71 -6.48 9.23
CA LEU A 77 -6.87 -6.67 10.40
C LEU A 77 -5.65 -7.48 9.98
N ALA A 78 -4.46 -6.90 10.17
CA ALA A 78 -3.21 -7.47 9.68
C ALA A 78 -2.98 -8.90 10.19
N ASP A 79 -3.39 -9.18 11.43
CA ASP A 79 -3.26 -10.48 12.11
C ASP A 79 -4.40 -11.48 11.80
N TYR A 80 -5.37 -11.07 10.98
CA TYR A 80 -6.56 -11.86 10.61
C TYR A 80 -7.45 -12.26 11.80
N SER A 81 -7.40 -11.51 12.91
CA SER A 81 -8.16 -11.80 14.15
C SER A 81 -9.68 -11.92 14.01
N GLN A 82 -10.26 -11.42 12.90
CA GLN A 82 -11.69 -11.51 12.60
C GLN A 82 -11.97 -12.30 11.31
N THR A 83 -11.04 -13.14 10.88
CA THR A 83 -11.16 -13.95 9.67
C THR A 83 -11.18 -15.45 10.01
N THR A 84 -12.07 -16.19 9.36
CA THR A 84 -12.12 -17.67 9.43
C THR A 84 -11.69 -18.26 8.09
N LEU A 85 -10.78 -19.22 8.13
CA LEU A 85 -10.37 -20.05 7.01
C LEU A 85 -11.14 -21.36 7.09
N LEU A 86 -11.91 -21.67 6.05
CA LEU A 86 -12.71 -22.90 5.98
C LEU A 86 -12.00 -23.93 5.10
N LEU A 87 -11.85 -25.13 5.61
CA LEU A 87 -11.42 -26.31 4.88
C LEU A 87 -12.53 -27.37 4.94
N PRO A 88 -12.52 -28.36 4.02
CA PRO A 88 -13.36 -29.55 4.17
C PRO A 88 -12.94 -30.37 5.41
N ALA A 89 -13.86 -31.21 5.88
CA ALA A 89 -13.64 -32.11 7.03
C ALA A 89 -12.42 -33.04 6.86
N ASP A 90 -12.15 -33.48 5.63
CA ASP A 90 -10.97 -34.25 5.25
C ASP A 90 -10.25 -33.52 4.10
N PRO A 91 -9.37 -32.56 4.41
CA PRO A 91 -8.74 -31.74 3.39
C PRO A 91 -7.60 -32.50 2.70
N SER A 92 -7.54 -32.43 1.38
CA SER A 92 -6.40 -32.96 0.62
C SER A 92 -5.13 -32.13 0.87
N GLU A 93 -3.96 -32.71 0.62
CA GLU A 93 -2.68 -31.99 0.69
C GLU A 93 -2.70 -30.70 -0.14
N THR A 94 -3.33 -30.74 -1.32
CA THR A 94 -3.50 -29.56 -2.19
C THR A 94 -4.31 -28.47 -1.53
N GLN A 95 -5.36 -28.81 -0.77
CA GLN A 95 -6.20 -27.83 -0.07
C GLN A 95 -5.46 -27.19 1.10
N VAL A 96 -4.72 -27.99 1.88
CA VAL A 96 -3.85 -27.47 2.95
C VAL A 96 -2.77 -26.56 2.39
N ALA A 97 -2.09 -26.98 1.32
CA ALA A 97 -1.07 -26.18 0.64
C ALA A 97 -1.66 -24.86 0.10
N THR A 98 -2.86 -24.91 -0.47
CA THR A 98 -3.56 -23.71 -0.97
C THR A 98 -3.84 -22.72 0.17
N LEU A 99 -4.36 -23.21 1.31
CA LEU A 99 -4.60 -22.37 2.48
C LEU A 99 -3.31 -21.71 2.98
N LEU A 100 -2.22 -22.49 3.10
CA LEU A 100 -0.93 -21.97 3.56
C LEU A 100 -0.33 -20.96 2.58
N ASN A 101 -0.47 -21.17 1.27
CA ASN A 101 -0.04 -20.22 0.24
C ASN A 101 -0.83 -18.90 0.32
N LEU A 102 -2.15 -18.98 0.52
CA LEU A 102 -2.99 -17.79 0.72
C LEU A 102 -2.63 -17.06 2.02
N ALA A 103 -2.31 -17.79 3.09
CA ALA A 103 -1.85 -17.21 4.35
C ALA A 103 -0.49 -16.51 4.18
N ALA A 104 0.49 -17.16 3.53
CA ALA A 104 1.82 -16.58 3.29
C ALA A 104 1.74 -15.28 2.48
N ARG A 105 0.94 -15.30 1.41
CA ARG A 105 0.68 -14.12 0.58
C ARG A 105 0.03 -12.98 1.37
N SER A 106 -0.95 -13.32 2.20
CA SER A 106 -1.66 -12.36 3.04
C SER A 106 -0.76 -11.76 4.12
N GLY A 107 0.16 -12.57 4.66
CA GLY A 107 1.16 -12.07 5.59
C GLY A 107 2.17 -11.14 4.92
N ASN A 108 2.58 -11.43 3.69
CA ASN A 108 3.42 -10.52 2.90
C ASN A 108 2.72 -9.17 2.63
N ALA A 109 1.42 -9.20 2.31
CA ALA A 109 0.65 -7.99 2.05
C ALA A 109 0.44 -7.11 3.29
N THR A 110 0.46 -7.70 4.50
CA THR A 110 0.19 -6.99 5.76
C THR A 110 1.44 -6.75 6.62
N GLY A 111 2.56 -7.38 6.28
CA GLY A 111 3.80 -7.34 7.05
C GLY A 111 3.77 -8.15 8.36
N THR A 112 2.75 -8.98 8.59
CA THR A 112 2.63 -9.81 9.79
C THR A 112 2.11 -11.20 9.47
N ALA A 113 2.46 -12.20 10.30
CA ALA A 113 1.88 -13.53 10.15
C ALA A 113 0.40 -13.54 10.56
N LEU A 114 -0.37 -14.43 9.92
CA LEU A 114 -1.75 -14.71 10.32
C LEU A 114 -1.72 -15.51 11.63
N ALA A 115 -1.74 -14.78 12.75
CA ALA A 115 -1.56 -15.35 14.09
C ALA A 115 -2.88 -15.51 14.85
N ASN A 116 -3.93 -14.77 14.47
CA ASN A 116 -5.18 -14.69 15.22
C ASN A 116 -6.41 -15.17 14.42
N ASN A 117 -6.22 -15.77 13.24
CA ASN A 117 -7.30 -16.34 12.46
C ASN A 117 -7.85 -17.63 13.09
N ARG A 118 -9.05 -18.03 12.67
CA ARG A 118 -9.63 -19.33 13.00
C ARG A 118 -9.59 -20.24 11.78
N VAL A 119 -9.30 -21.53 11.98
CA VAL A 119 -9.45 -22.56 10.93
C VAL A 119 -10.59 -23.46 11.35
N VAL A 120 -11.55 -23.67 10.46
CA VAL A 120 -12.71 -24.55 10.67
C VAL A 120 -12.69 -25.62 9.57
N LEU A 121 -13.01 -26.85 9.96
CA LEU A 121 -13.12 -28.03 9.11
C LEU A 121 -14.59 -28.36 8.80
#